data_AF-A0A178UCT1-F1
#
_entry.id   AF-A0A178UCT1-F1
#
_cell.length_a   1.000
_cell.length_b   1.000
_cell.length_c   1.000
_cell.angle_alpha   90.00
_cell.angle_beta   90.00
_cell.angle_gamma   90.00
#
_symmetry.space_group_name_H-M   'P 1'
#
loop_
_entity.id
_entity.type
_entity.pdbx_description
1 polymer ?
#
loop_
_entity_poly.entity_id
_entity_poly.type
_entity_poly.pdbx_seq_one_letter_code
_entity_poly.pdbx_strand_id
1 'polypeptide(L)'
;MGSEVNRPLADFPANIWEDPLTSFSKSDLGTETFKEKHSTLKEAVKEAFMSSKANPIENIKFIDALCRLGVSYHFEKDIVEQLDKSFDCLDFPQMVRQEGCDLYTVGIIFQVFRQFGFKLSADVFEKFKDENGKFKGHLVTDAYGMLSLYEAAQWGTHGEDIIDEALAFSRSHLEEISSRSSPHLAIRIKNALKHPYHKGISRIETRQYISYYEEEESCDPTLLEFAKIDFNLLQILHREELACVTRWHHEMEFKSKVTYTRHRITEAYLWSLGTYFEPQYSQARVITTMALILFTALDDMYDAYGTMEELELFTDAMDEYSICNI
;
A
#
# COMPACT_ATOMS: atom_id res chain seq x y z
N MET A 1 29.19 15.03 45.68
CA MET A 1 29.70 15.01 44.29
C MET A 1 29.12 13.75 43.68
N GLY A 2 28.07 13.88 42.85
CA GLY A 2 27.48 12.72 42.19
C GLY A 2 28.49 12.14 41.22
N SER A 3 28.69 10.82 41.26
CA SER A 3 29.45 10.10 40.23
C SER A 3 28.81 10.39 38.87
N GLU A 4 29.62 10.85 37.93
CA GLU A 4 29.21 11.09 36.55
C GLU A 4 28.79 9.75 35.94
N VAL A 5 27.49 9.57 35.70
CA VAL A 5 26.95 8.34 35.10
C VAL A 5 27.28 8.39 33.62
N ASN A 6 28.15 7.49 33.16
CA ASN A 6 28.53 7.39 31.75
C ASN A 6 27.42 6.67 30.99
N ARG A 7 26.58 7.42 30.28
CA ARG A 7 25.47 6.88 29.48
C ARG A 7 25.92 6.64 28.05
N PRO A 8 25.52 5.53 27.40
CA PRO A 8 25.55 5.47 25.96
C PRO A 8 24.63 6.58 25.44
N LEU A 9 25.04 7.31 24.40
CA LEU A 9 24.21 8.32 23.75
C LEU A 9 24.36 8.14 22.25
N ALA A 10 23.24 7.89 21.58
CA ALA A 10 23.20 7.86 20.13
C ALA A 10 23.14 9.29 19.56
N ASP A 11 23.82 9.51 18.44
CA ASP A 11 23.76 10.76 17.69
C ASP A 11 22.59 10.72 16.68
N PHE A 12 21.37 10.91 17.19
CA PHE A 12 20.18 10.87 16.35
C PHE A 12 20.04 12.15 15.50
N PRO A 13 19.81 12.03 14.17
CA PRO A 13 19.64 13.20 13.33
C PRO A 13 18.35 13.95 13.67
N ALA A 14 18.37 15.27 13.50
CA ALA A 14 17.22 16.14 13.74
C ALA A 14 15.99 15.72 12.92
N ASN A 15 14.80 16.08 13.43
CA ASN A 15 13.55 15.89 12.70
C ASN A 15 13.47 16.87 11.53
N ILE A 16 13.37 16.37 10.30
CA ILE A 16 13.31 17.18 9.08
C ILE A 16 11.92 17.78 8.81
N TRP A 17 10.91 17.44 9.61
CA TRP A 17 9.50 17.82 9.41
C TRP A 17 8.98 18.86 10.40
N GLU A 18 9.82 19.49 11.23
CA GLU A 18 9.32 20.40 12.29
C GLU A 18 8.58 21.64 11.74
N ASP A 19 9.05 22.24 10.65
CA ASP A 19 8.44 23.45 10.08
C ASP A 19 7.14 23.17 9.31
N PRO A 20 7.04 22.14 8.43
CA PRO A 20 5.82 21.88 7.68
C PRO A 20 4.60 21.55 8.55
N LEU A 21 4.80 20.83 9.67
CA LEU A 21 3.70 20.37 10.54
C LEU A 21 3.02 21.49 11.34
N THR A 22 3.72 22.60 11.59
CA THR A 22 3.17 23.76 12.32
C THR A 22 2.37 24.70 11.41
N SER A 23 2.51 24.56 10.09
CA SER A 23 1.91 25.44 9.07
C SER A 23 0.53 24.99 8.58
N PHE A 24 -0.03 23.91 9.14
CA PHE A 24 -1.34 23.38 8.72
C PHE A 24 -2.48 24.33 9.10
N SER A 25 -2.78 25.25 8.20
CA SER A 25 -4.02 26.00 8.21
C SER A 25 -5.19 25.08 7.81
N LYS A 26 -6.26 25.11 8.60
CA LYS A 26 -7.57 24.54 8.23
C LYS A 26 -8.22 25.24 7.03
N SER A 27 -7.63 26.32 6.51
CA SER A 27 -8.31 27.22 5.58
C SER A 27 -8.55 26.59 4.21
N ASP A 28 -9.85 26.45 3.91
CA ASP A 28 -10.47 26.64 2.60
C ASP A 28 -10.14 25.66 1.47
N LEU A 29 -10.13 24.35 1.75
CA LEU A 29 -10.62 23.44 0.70
C LEU A 29 -12.14 23.44 0.77
N GLY A 30 -12.80 23.62 -0.39
CA GLY A 30 -14.26 23.53 -0.57
C GLY A 30 -14.80 22.14 -0.23
N THR A 31 -14.66 21.75 1.03
CA THR A 31 -14.77 20.38 1.53
C THR A 31 -16.20 19.89 1.32
N GLU A 32 -17.18 20.78 1.42
CA GLU A 32 -18.58 20.45 1.16
C GLU A 32 -18.84 20.18 -0.32
N THR A 33 -18.35 21.04 -1.23
CA THR A 33 -18.42 20.80 -2.68
C THR A 33 -17.66 19.53 -3.08
N PHE A 34 -16.51 19.25 -2.46
CA PHE A 34 -15.78 18.00 -2.68
C PHE A 34 -16.53 16.78 -2.16
N LYS A 35 -17.23 16.86 -1.02
CA LYS A 35 -18.06 15.77 -0.48
C LYS A 35 -19.28 15.50 -1.34
N GLU A 36 -19.98 16.54 -1.78
CA GLU A 36 -21.12 16.40 -2.70
C GLU A 36 -20.69 15.75 -4.02
N LYS A 37 -19.57 16.23 -4.58
CA LYS A 37 -18.99 15.67 -5.80
C LYS A 37 -18.49 14.23 -5.59
N HIS A 38 -17.84 13.93 -4.46
CA HIS A 38 -17.43 12.59 -4.08
C HIS A 38 -18.62 11.63 -4.03
N SER A 39 -19.72 12.02 -3.37
CA SER A 39 -20.92 11.20 -3.29
C SER A 39 -21.53 10.93 -4.67
N THR A 40 -21.53 11.94 -5.55
CA THR A 40 -22.07 11.81 -6.91
C THR A 40 -21.22 10.86 -7.75
N LEU A 41 -19.90 11.05 -7.73
CA LEU A 41 -18.95 10.20 -8.44
C LEU A 41 -18.93 8.77 -7.91
N LYS A 42 -19.06 8.59 -6.58
CA LYS A 42 -19.14 7.27 -5.95
C LYS A 42 -20.31 6.47 -6.50
N GLU A 43 -21.49 7.06 -6.62
CA GLU A 43 -22.66 6.37 -7.19
C GLU A 43 -22.47 6.09 -8.69
N ALA A 44 -21.91 7.03 -9.45
CA ALA A 44 -21.61 6.80 -10.88
C ALA A 44 -20.60 5.65 -11.09
N VAL A 45 -19.52 5.62 -10.31
CA VAL A 45 -18.54 4.52 -10.31
C VAL A 45 -19.19 3.21 -9.86
N LYS A 46 -20.10 3.25 -8.88
CA LYS A 46 -20.85 2.08 -8.45
C LYS A 46 -21.73 1.54 -9.58
N GLU A 47 -22.45 2.40 -10.30
CA GLU A 47 -23.28 1.99 -11.44
C GLU A 47 -22.43 1.36 -12.56
N ALA A 48 -21.29 1.95 -12.90
CA ALA A 48 -20.34 1.40 -13.86
C ALA A 48 -19.78 0.05 -13.40
N PHE A 49 -19.38 -0.05 -12.12
CA PHE A 49 -18.91 -1.29 -11.51
C PHE A 49 -19.97 -2.39 -11.57
N MET A 50 -21.22 -2.08 -11.22
CA MET A 50 -22.33 -3.03 -11.27
C MET A 50 -22.66 -3.46 -12.70
N SER A 51 -22.49 -2.56 -13.67
CA SER A 51 -22.69 -2.86 -15.10
C SER A 51 -21.59 -3.75 -15.67
N SER A 52 -20.36 -3.64 -15.17
CA SER A 52 -19.22 -4.45 -15.62
C SER A 52 -19.43 -5.96 -15.43
N LYS A 53 -20.33 -6.37 -14.52
CA LYS A 53 -20.73 -7.78 -14.27
C LYS A 53 -21.17 -8.54 -15.52
N ALA A 54 -21.60 -7.83 -16.57
CA ALA A 54 -21.97 -8.44 -17.85
C ALA A 54 -20.83 -9.21 -18.52
N ASN A 55 -19.56 -8.87 -18.22
CA ASN A 55 -18.39 -9.57 -18.69
C ASN A 55 -17.43 -9.83 -17.51
N PRO A 56 -17.22 -11.09 -17.09
CA PRO A 56 -16.36 -11.40 -15.94
C PRO A 56 -14.92 -10.87 -16.05
N ILE A 57 -14.35 -10.83 -17.25
CA ILE A 57 -12.98 -10.33 -17.46
C ILE A 57 -12.92 -8.83 -17.25
N GLU A 58 -13.84 -8.08 -17.85
CA GLU A 58 -13.90 -6.62 -17.70
C GLU A 58 -14.28 -6.23 -16.27
N ASN A 59 -15.11 -7.03 -15.60
CA ASN A 59 -15.40 -6.87 -14.18
C ASN A 59 -14.13 -6.97 -13.31
N ILE A 60 -13.30 -7.99 -13.53
CA ILE A 60 -12.06 -8.18 -12.76
C ILE A 60 -11.04 -7.07 -13.06
N LYS A 61 -10.92 -6.62 -14.31
CA LYS A 61 -10.11 -5.44 -14.65
C LYS A 61 -10.62 -4.17 -13.94
N PHE A 62 -11.92 -4.01 -13.82
CA PHE A 62 -12.51 -2.90 -13.07
C PHE A 62 -12.17 -2.99 -11.57
N ILE A 63 -12.22 -4.20 -10.99
CA ILE A 63 -11.82 -4.45 -9.60
C ILE A 63 -10.33 -4.11 -9.38
N ASP A 64 -9.44 -4.51 -10.30
CA ASP A 64 -8.02 -4.14 -10.26
C ASP A 64 -7.85 -2.62 -10.26
N ALA A 65 -8.55 -1.92 -11.16
CA ALA A 65 -8.52 -0.46 -11.22
C ALA A 65 -8.99 0.18 -9.90
N LEU A 66 -10.10 -0.28 -9.32
CA LEU A 66 -10.59 0.18 -8.02
C LEU A 66 -9.55 -0.02 -6.90
N CYS A 67 -8.87 -1.18 -6.89
CA CYS A 67 -7.86 -1.50 -5.90
C CYS A 67 -6.64 -0.60 -6.02
N ARG A 68 -6.09 -0.48 -7.23
CA ARG A 68 -4.87 0.29 -7.48
C ARG A 68 -5.08 1.79 -7.33
N LEU A 69 -6.28 2.28 -7.66
CA LEU A 69 -6.70 3.66 -7.41
C LEU A 69 -7.07 3.94 -5.94
N GLY A 70 -7.02 2.92 -5.08
CA GLY A 70 -7.21 3.07 -3.63
C GLY A 70 -8.64 3.41 -3.22
N VAL A 71 -9.63 3.05 -4.05
CA VAL A 71 -11.06 3.31 -3.80
C VAL A 71 -11.89 2.04 -3.64
N SER A 72 -11.26 0.87 -3.71
CA SER A 72 -11.92 -0.44 -3.50
C SER A 72 -12.59 -0.58 -2.13
N TYR A 73 -12.07 0.10 -1.10
CA TYR A 73 -12.62 0.09 0.26
C TYR A 73 -14.08 0.59 0.34
N HIS A 74 -14.55 1.30 -0.69
CA HIS A 74 -15.96 1.69 -0.79
C HIS A 74 -16.91 0.58 -1.23
N PHE A 75 -16.38 -0.50 -1.82
CA PHE A 75 -17.13 -1.52 -2.53
C PHE A 75 -16.74 -2.95 -2.10
N GLU A 76 -16.09 -3.12 -0.95
CA GLU A 76 -15.50 -4.40 -0.50
C GLU A 76 -16.47 -5.57 -0.56
N LYS A 77 -17.69 -5.39 -0.03
CA LYS A 77 -18.71 -6.45 -0.02
C LYS A 77 -19.10 -6.86 -1.44
N ASP A 78 -19.33 -5.87 -2.31
CA ASP A 78 -19.70 -6.10 -3.70
C ASP A 78 -18.55 -6.76 -4.48
N ILE A 79 -17.29 -6.39 -4.20
CA ILE A 79 -16.10 -6.99 -4.82
C ILE A 79 -15.98 -8.46 -4.42
N VAL A 80 -16.01 -8.77 -3.12
CA VAL A 80 -15.89 -10.14 -2.62
C VAL A 80 -17.01 -11.02 -3.18
N GLU A 81 -18.26 -10.56 -3.14
CA GLU A 81 -19.39 -11.32 -3.68
C GLU A 81 -19.25 -11.61 -5.19
N GLN A 82 -18.69 -10.68 -5.96
CA GLN A 82 -18.47 -10.86 -7.40
C GLN A 82 -17.31 -11.80 -7.71
N LEU A 83 -16.23 -11.73 -6.93
CA LEU A 83 -15.11 -12.65 -7.04
C LEU A 83 -15.53 -14.06 -6.63
N ASP A 84 -16.29 -14.23 -5.55
CA ASP A 84 -16.85 -15.52 -5.13
C ASP A 84 -17.65 -16.17 -6.28
N LYS A 85 -18.62 -15.43 -6.85
CA LYS A 85 -19.44 -15.91 -7.97
C LYS A 85 -18.61 -16.28 -9.20
N SER A 86 -17.57 -15.51 -9.49
CA SER A 86 -16.69 -15.76 -10.63
C SER A 86 -15.81 -16.99 -10.38
N PHE A 87 -15.32 -17.17 -9.16
CA PHE A 87 -14.47 -18.29 -8.77
C PHE A 87 -15.24 -19.62 -8.75
N ASP A 88 -16.48 -19.61 -8.27
CA ASP A 88 -17.35 -20.80 -8.21
C ASP A 88 -17.88 -21.22 -9.59
N CYS A 89 -17.75 -20.38 -10.61
CA CYS A 89 -18.11 -20.72 -11.98
C CYS A 89 -17.10 -21.75 -12.53
N LEU A 90 -17.57 -23.00 -12.73
CA LEU A 90 -16.74 -24.12 -13.20
C LEU A 90 -15.97 -23.82 -14.50
N ASP A 91 -16.55 -23.01 -15.38
CA ASP A 91 -15.95 -22.65 -16.66
C ASP A 91 -14.94 -21.50 -16.55
N PHE A 92 -14.86 -20.79 -15.42
CA PHE A 92 -14.03 -19.59 -15.29
C PHE A 92 -12.52 -19.89 -15.46
N PRO A 93 -11.92 -20.88 -14.76
CA PRO A 93 -10.50 -21.21 -15.00
C PRO A 93 -10.24 -21.66 -16.44
N GLN A 94 -11.20 -22.34 -17.07
CA GLN A 94 -11.09 -22.76 -18.47
C GLN A 94 -11.16 -21.56 -19.41
N MET A 95 -12.05 -20.61 -19.17
CA MET A 95 -12.18 -19.35 -19.90
C MET A 95 -10.89 -18.53 -19.85
N VAL A 96 -10.26 -18.42 -18.67
CA VAL A 96 -8.96 -17.73 -18.51
C VAL A 96 -7.86 -18.43 -19.33
N ARG A 97 -7.93 -19.76 -19.44
CA ARG A 97 -6.99 -20.56 -20.23
C ARG A 97 -7.24 -20.53 -21.75
N GLN A 98 -8.39 -20.03 -22.22
CA GLN A 98 -8.67 -19.91 -23.66
C GLN A 98 -7.76 -18.87 -24.34
N GLU A 99 -7.61 -18.98 -25.66
CA GLU A 99 -6.75 -18.09 -26.47
C GLU A 99 -7.18 -16.62 -26.46
N GLY A 100 -8.41 -16.31 -26.05
CA GLY A 100 -8.92 -14.93 -25.99
C GLY A 100 -8.35 -14.07 -24.86
N CYS A 101 -7.71 -14.65 -23.84
CA CYS A 101 -7.09 -13.86 -22.75
C CYS A 101 -5.58 -13.69 -23.00
N ASP A 102 -5.13 -12.46 -23.24
CA ASP A 102 -3.70 -12.15 -23.35
C ASP A 102 -2.96 -12.24 -22.00
N LEU A 103 -1.62 -12.11 -22.05
CA LEU A 103 -0.76 -12.21 -20.87
C LEU A 103 -1.10 -11.15 -19.82
N TYR A 104 -1.38 -9.92 -20.28
CA TYR A 104 -1.82 -8.82 -19.43
C TYR A 104 -3.08 -9.17 -18.64
N THR A 105 -4.10 -9.67 -19.32
CA THR A 105 -5.41 -10.03 -18.74
C THR A 105 -5.28 -11.19 -17.77
N VAL A 106 -4.54 -12.25 -18.11
CA VAL A 106 -4.33 -13.38 -17.20
C VAL A 106 -3.56 -12.94 -15.95
N GLY A 107 -2.56 -12.07 -16.10
CA GLY A 107 -1.81 -11.51 -14.98
C GLY A 107 -2.70 -10.72 -14.02
N ILE A 108 -3.58 -9.85 -14.54
CA ILE A 108 -4.56 -9.10 -13.71
C ILE A 108 -5.50 -10.05 -12.97
N ILE A 109 -6.09 -11.01 -13.69
CA ILE A 109 -7.02 -11.96 -13.08
C ILE A 109 -6.34 -12.71 -11.94
N PHE A 110 -5.13 -13.21 -12.17
CA PHE A 110 -4.36 -13.91 -11.14
C PHE A 110 -4.08 -13.03 -9.92
N GLN A 111 -3.62 -11.80 -10.13
CA GLN A 111 -3.34 -10.85 -9.05
C GLN A 111 -4.58 -10.55 -8.21
N VAL A 112 -5.70 -10.20 -8.84
CA VAL A 112 -6.95 -9.86 -8.13
C VAL A 112 -7.42 -11.04 -7.29
N PHE A 113 -7.52 -12.24 -7.86
CA PHE A 113 -7.96 -13.39 -7.08
C PHE A 113 -7.03 -13.68 -5.89
N ARG A 114 -5.71 -13.66 -6.10
CA ARG A 114 -4.73 -13.90 -5.03
C ARG A 114 -4.77 -12.80 -3.96
N GLN A 115 -4.96 -11.55 -4.35
CA GLN A 115 -5.10 -10.42 -3.43
C GLN A 115 -6.28 -10.58 -2.48
N PHE A 116 -7.40 -11.13 -2.96
CA PHE A 116 -8.59 -11.38 -2.15
C PHE A 116 -8.60 -12.76 -1.48
N GLY A 117 -7.47 -13.50 -1.53
CA GLY A 117 -7.31 -14.78 -0.83
C GLY A 117 -7.83 -16.00 -1.59
N PHE A 118 -8.27 -15.85 -2.84
CA PHE A 118 -8.67 -16.97 -3.68
C PHE A 118 -7.46 -17.69 -4.25
N LYS A 119 -7.43 -19.01 -4.10
CA LYS A 119 -6.34 -19.86 -4.59
C LYS A 119 -6.50 -20.20 -6.07
N LEU A 120 -6.47 -19.19 -6.94
CA LEU A 120 -6.45 -19.42 -8.39
C LEU A 120 -5.15 -20.13 -8.77
N SER A 121 -5.23 -21.29 -9.44
CA SER A 121 -4.05 -22.07 -9.83
C SER A 121 -3.14 -21.26 -10.77
N ALA A 122 -1.83 -21.35 -10.55
CA ALA A 122 -0.84 -20.74 -11.44
C ALA A 122 -0.80 -21.39 -12.84
N ASP A 123 -1.43 -22.56 -13.01
CA ASP A 123 -1.57 -23.24 -14.31
C ASP A 123 -2.27 -22.40 -15.38
N VAL A 124 -2.93 -21.30 -15.01
CA VAL A 124 -3.47 -20.32 -15.97
C VAL A 124 -2.38 -19.74 -16.88
N PHE A 125 -1.12 -19.76 -16.44
CA PHE A 125 0.03 -19.30 -17.22
C PHE A 125 0.63 -20.36 -18.17
N GLU A 126 0.23 -21.64 -18.07
CA GLU A 126 0.80 -22.73 -18.89
C GLU A 126 0.65 -22.49 -20.40
N LYS A 127 -0.43 -21.83 -20.81
CA LYS A 127 -0.66 -21.49 -22.23
C LYS A 127 0.39 -20.54 -22.82
N PHE A 128 1.13 -19.83 -21.97
CA PHE A 128 2.22 -18.94 -22.36
C PHE A 128 3.57 -19.64 -22.42
N LYS A 129 3.61 -20.96 -22.18
CA LYS A 129 4.82 -21.78 -22.24
C LYS A 129 4.91 -22.57 -23.55
N ASP A 130 6.13 -22.83 -23.99
CA ASP A 130 6.45 -23.63 -25.16
C ASP A 130 6.49 -25.13 -24.84
N GLU A 131 6.83 -25.95 -25.83
CA GLU A 131 6.91 -27.41 -25.70
C GLU A 131 8.00 -27.88 -24.72
N ASN A 132 9.00 -27.03 -24.42
CA ASN A 132 10.04 -27.30 -23.43
C ASN A 132 9.61 -26.90 -22.02
N GLY A 133 8.38 -26.42 -21.86
CA GLY A 133 7.88 -25.88 -20.61
C GLY A 133 8.59 -24.59 -20.22
N LYS A 134 8.95 -23.73 -21.19
CA LYS A 134 9.51 -22.40 -20.95
C LYS A 134 8.60 -21.28 -21.45
N PHE A 135 8.53 -20.15 -20.76
CA PHE A 135 7.80 -18.98 -21.27
C PHE A 135 8.24 -18.61 -22.69
N LYS A 136 7.27 -18.44 -23.59
CA LYS A 136 7.51 -18.20 -25.02
C LYS A 136 8.28 -16.89 -25.21
N GLY A 137 9.40 -16.97 -25.95
CA GLY A 137 10.27 -15.80 -26.15
C GLY A 137 9.62 -14.60 -26.83
N HIS A 138 8.56 -14.79 -27.61
CA HIS A 138 7.86 -13.66 -28.25
C HIS A 138 7.06 -12.79 -27.27
N LEU A 139 6.77 -13.27 -26.05
CA LEU A 139 6.03 -12.49 -25.04
C LEU A 139 6.73 -11.18 -24.69
N VAL A 140 8.05 -11.10 -24.88
CA VAL A 140 8.85 -9.89 -24.64
C VAL A 140 8.46 -8.70 -25.51
N THR A 141 7.64 -8.89 -26.56
CA THR A 141 7.09 -7.78 -27.35
C THR A 141 5.89 -7.11 -26.68
N ASP A 142 5.20 -7.80 -25.77
CA ASP A 142 4.08 -7.28 -25.00
C ASP A 142 4.58 -6.67 -23.68
N ALA A 143 4.90 -5.38 -23.70
CA ALA A 143 5.44 -4.68 -22.53
C ALA A 143 4.47 -4.69 -21.33
N TYR A 144 3.16 -4.54 -21.58
CA TYR A 144 2.13 -4.55 -20.55
C TYR A 144 1.91 -5.95 -19.98
N GLY A 145 1.87 -6.97 -20.83
CA GLY A 145 1.82 -8.36 -20.41
C GLY A 145 3.03 -8.77 -19.58
N MET A 146 4.24 -8.36 -19.97
CA MET A 146 5.46 -8.65 -19.21
C MET A 146 5.48 -7.97 -17.83
N LEU A 147 5.02 -6.72 -17.75
CA LEU A 147 4.86 -6.04 -16.46
C LEU A 147 3.79 -6.73 -15.59
N SER A 148 2.65 -7.09 -16.19
CA SER A 148 1.56 -7.79 -15.50
C SER A 148 2.00 -9.18 -15.02
N LEU A 149 2.79 -9.91 -15.81
CA LEU A 149 3.38 -11.19 -15.41
C LEU A 149 4.34 -11.02 -14.23
N TYR A 150 5.19 -9.99 -14.26
CA TYR A 150 6.09 -9.69 -13.15
C TYR A 150 5.33 -9.37 -11.87
N GLU A 151 4.31 -8.51 -11.93
CA GLU A 151 3.49 -8.17 -10.77
C GLU A 151 2.68 -9.37 -10.26
N ALA A 152 2.17 -10.21 -11.17
CA ALA A 152 1.44 -11.43 -10.84
C ALA A 152 2.33 -12.45 -10.13
N ALA A 153 3.57 -12.62 -10.61
CA ALA A 153 4.49 -13.59 -10.06
C ALA A 153 4.90 -13.29 -8.61
N GLN A 154 4.66 -12.07 -8.13
CA GLN A 154 4.93 -11.74 -6.74
C GLN A 154 3.88 -12.29 -5.75
N TRP A 155 2.73 -12.72 -6.26
CA TRP A 155 1.67 -13.40 -5.49
C TRP A 155 1.86 -14.93 -5.41
N GLY A 156 3.03 -15.42 -5.84
CA GLY A 156 3.39 -16.83 -5.75
C GLY A 156 3.42 -17.35 -4.33
N THR A 157 3.05 -18.62 -4.19
CA THR A 157 3.15 -19.39 -2.95
C THR A 157 4.15 -20.54 -3.11
N HIS A 158 4.57 -21.14 -2.00
CA HIS A 158 5.56 -22.21 -2.02
C HIS A 158 5.12 -23.39 -2.90
N GLY A 159 6.04 -23.86 -3.76
CA GLY A 159 5.81 -25.01 -4.65
C GLY A 159 5.18 -24.65 -5.99
N GLU A 160 5.09 -23.37 -6.35
CA GLU A 160 4.58 -22.90 -7.64
C GLU A 160 5.73 -22.60 -8.62
N ASP A 161 6.40 -23.64 -9.13
CA ASP A 161 7.57 -23.52 -10.02
C ASP A 161 7.32 -22.63 -11.25
N ILE A 162 6.08 -22.64 -11.77
CA ILE A 162 5.68 -21.76 -12.89
C ILE A 162 5.74 -20.27 -12.52
N ILE A 163 5.46 -19.92 -11.27
CA ILE A 163 5.51 -18.55 -10.77
C ILE A 163 6.96 -18.13 -10.54
N ASP A 164 7.81 -19.01 -10.01
CA ASP A 164 9.25 -18.75 -9.88
C ASP A 164 9.89 -18.52 -11.26
N GLU A 165 9.51 -19.33 -12.25
CA GLU A 165 9.92 -19.14 -13.63
C GLU A 165 9.39 -17.83 -14.23
N ALA A 166 8.11 -17.50 -13.98
CA ALA A 166 7.50 -16.26 -14.45
C ALA A 166 8.23 -15.02 -13.90
N LEU A 167 8.59 -15.06 -12.61
CA LEU A 167 9.34 -13.99 -11.96
C LEU A 167 10.74 -13.84 -12.58
N ALA A 168 11.46 -14.94 -12.78
CA ALA A 168 12.79 -14.92 -13.40
C ALA A 168 12.75 -14.40 -14.83
N PHE A 169 11.83 -14.93 -15.66
CA PHE A 169 11.66 -14.56 -17.06
C PHE A 169 11.26 -13.09 -17.22
N SER A 170 10.23 -12.64 -16.48
CA SER A 170 9.76 -11.26 -16.60
C SER A 170 10.83 -10.27 -16.12
N ARG A 171 11.47 -10.54 -14.98
CA ARG A 171 12.54 -9.68 -14.43
C ARG A 171 13.73 -9.54 -15.38
N SER A 172 14.16 -10.61 -16.04
CA SER A 172 15.32 -10.57 -16.94
C SER A 172 15.10 -9.72 -18.20
N HIS A 173 13.83 -9.48 -18.58
CA HIS A 173 13.49 -8.72 -19.78
C HIS A 173 12.97 -7.30 -19.50
N LEU A 174 12.45 -7.03 -18.30
CA LEU A 174 11.81 -5.74 -18.01
C LEU A 174 12.76 -4.54 -18.07
N GLU A 175 14.04 -4.69 -17.74
CA GLU A 175 15.02 -3.59 -17.88
C GLU A 175 15.19 -3.16 -19.34
N GLU A 176 15.32 -4.12 -20.25
CA GLU A 176 15.39 -3.85 -21.69
C GLU A 176 14.06 -3.29 -22.22
N ILE A 177 12.92 -3.87 -21.81
CA ILE A 177 11.58 -3.36 -22.14
C ILE A 177 11.45 -1.89 -21.73
N SER A 178 11.82 -1.54 -20.50
CA SER A 178 11.78 -0.17 -19.99
C SER A 178 12.55 0.81 -20.88
N SER A 179 13.69 0.40 -21.46
CA SER A 179 14.50 1.27 -22.33
C SER A 179 13.85 1.62 -23.67
N ARG A 180 12.89 0.81 -24.14
CA ARG A 180 12.17 0.97 -25.42
C ARG A 180 10.69 1.34 -25.27
N SER A 181 10.19 1.44 -24.04
CA SER A 181 8.80 1.81 -23.74
C SER A 181 8.57 3.33 -23.78
N SER A 182 7.30 3.73 -23.79
CA SER A 182 6.90 5.12 -23.55
C SER A 182 7.45 5.62 -22.20
N PRO A 183 7.67 6.94 -22.02
CA PRO A 183 8.20 7.47 -20.76
C PRO A 183 7.39 7.07 -19.53
N HIS A 184 6.05 7.09 -19.60
CA HIS A 184 5.18 6.71 -18.48
C HIS A 184 5.33 5.22 -18.13
N LEU A 185 5.33 4.33 -19.12
CA LEU A 185 5.46 2.89 -18.91
C LEU A 185 6.87 2.53 -18.44
N ALA A 186 7.90 3.18 -18.98
CA ALA A 186 9.28 3.01 -18.55
C ALA A 186 9.46 3.33 -17.06
N ILE A 187 8.83 4.41 -16.58
CA ILE A 187 8.82 4.78 -15.15
C ILE A 187 8.07 3.73 -14.33
N ARG A 188 6.88 3.29 -14.78
CA ARG A 188 6.10 2.26 -14.11
C ARG A 188 6.89 0.95 -13.96
N ILE A 189 7.56 0.50 -15.02
CA ILE A 189 8.41 -0.70 -15.00
C ILE A 189 9.57 -0.55 -14.00
N LYS A 190 10.29 0.60 -14.03
CA LYS A 190 11.39 0.86 -13.09
C LYS A 190 10.92 0.85 -11.65
N ASN A 191 9.75 1.43 -11.38
CA ASN A 191 9.18 1.45 -10.04
C ASN A 191 8.79 0.04 -9.59
N ALA A 192 8.11 -0.74 -10.43
CA ALA A 192 7.76 -2.13 -10.11
C ALA A 192 9.00 -3.02 -9.85
N LEU A 193 10.08 -2.85 -10.63
CA LEU A 193 11.34 -3.56 -10.43
C LEU A 193 12.03 -3.18 -9.11
N LYS A 194 11.87 -1.93 -8.66
CA LYS A 194 12.41 -1.45 -7.39
C LYS A 194 11.57 -1.92 -6.20
N HIS A 195 10.25 -1.76 -6.30
CA HIS A 195 9.30 -2.13 -5.25
C HIS A 195 8.00 -2.66 -5.87
N PRO A 196 7.65 -3.94 -5.67
CA PRO A 196 6.39 -4.48 -6.15
C PRO A 196 5.18 -3.82 -5.45
N TYR A 197 4.14 -3.50 -6.22
CA TYR A 197 2.90 -2.85 -5.75
C TYR A 197 2.36 -3.44 -4.44
N HIS A 198 2.10 -4.75 -4.40
CA HIS A 198 1.51 -5.41 -3.22
C HIS A 198 2.42 -5.50 -1.98
N LYS A 199 3.71 -5.12 -2.09
CA LYS A 199 4.65 -5.00 -0.96
C LYS A 199 4.82 -3.55 -0.50
N GLY A 200 4.22 -2.59 -1.20
CA GLY A 200 4.29 -1.17 -0.90
C GLY A 200 3.25 -0.73 0.13
N ILE A 201 3.46 0.47 0.67
CA ILE A 201 2.43 1.14 1.48
C ILE A 201 1.32 1.59 0.53
N SER A 202 0.10 1.07 0.69
CA SER A 202 -1.02 1.25 -0.25
C SER A 202 -1.22 2.70 -0.68
N ARG A 203 -1.14 3.68 0.24
CA ARG A 203 -1.32 5.10 -0.09
C ARG A 203 -0.20 5.70 -0.94
N ILE A 204 1.04 5.23 -0.79
CA ILE A 204 2.17 5.65 -1.64
C ILE A 204 1.97 5.06 -3.04
N GLU A 205 1.64 3.77 -3.11
CA GLU A 205 1.41 3.07 -4.36
C GLU A 205 0.22 3.66 -5.14
N THR A 206 -0.91 3.91 -4.46
CA THR A 206 -2.07 4.59 -5.05
C THR A 206 -1.71 5.96 -5.60
N ARG A 207 -0.90 6.76 -4.89
CA ARG A 207 -0.50 8.08 -5.37
C ARG A 207 0.26 8.01 -6.68
N GLN A 208 1.14 7.01 -6.84
CA GLN A 208 1.87 6.77 -8.08
C GLN A 208 0.93 6.23 -9.16
N TYR A 209 0.08 5.27 -8.81
CA TYR A 209 -0.83 4.63 -9.76
C TYR A 209 -1.85 5.60 -10.36
N ILE A 210 -2.37 6.56 -9.60
CA ILE A 210 -3.23 7.62 -10.15
C ILE A 210 -2.54 8.33 -11.33
N SER A 211 -1.24 8.61 -11.22
CA SER A 211 -0.47 9.26 -12.30
C SER A 211 -0.19 8.32 -13.47
N TYR A 212 -0.11 7.00 -13.25
CA TYR A 212 -0.01 6.04 -14.36
C TYR A 212 -1.34 5.89 -15.08
N TYR A 213 -2.43 5.69 -14.32
CA TYR A 213 -3.77 5.48 -14.85
C TYR A 213 -4.24 6.66 -15.71
N GLU A 214 -3.91 7.89 -15.34
CA GLU A 214 -4.20 9.10 -16.12
C GLU A 214 -3.58 9.11 -17.53
N GLU A 215 -2.47 8.39 -17.73
CA GLU A 215 -1.77 8.30 -19.01
C GLU A 215 -2.18 7.06 -19.84
N GLU A 216 -2.97 6.14 -19.27
CA GLU A 216 -3.40 4.92 -19.97
C GLU A 216 -4.55 5.22 -20.94
N GLU A 217 -4.53 4.58 -22.13
CA GLU A 217 -5.60 4.74 -23.13
C GLU A 217 -6.96 4.25 -22.63
N SER A 218 -6.96 3.26 -21.73
CA SER A 218 -8.16 2.71 -21.11
C SER A 218 -8.62 3.47 -19.85
N CYS A 219 -8.10 4.67 -19.62
CA CYS A 219 -8.48 5.49 -18.47
C CYS A 219 -9.98 5.83 -18.50
N ASP A 220 -10.71 5.43 -17.46
CA ASP A 220 -12.06 5.90 -17.21
C ASP A 220 -11.98 7.27 -16.50
N PRO A 221 -12.44 8.37 -17.13
CA PRO A 221 -12.31 9.71 -16.58
C PRO A 221 -13.14 9.90 -15.30
N THR A 222 -14.29 9.23 -15.18
CA THR A 222 -15.15 9.29 -13.99
C THR A 222 -14.49 8.59 -12.82
N LEU A 223 -13.92 7.40 -13.04
CA LEU A 223 -13.17 6.67 -12.03
C LEU A 223 -11.88 7.40 -11.61
N LEU A 224 -11.13 7.98 -12.55
CA LEU A 224 -9.94 8.78 -12.25
C LEU A 224 -10.30 10.01 -11.40
N GLU A 225 -11.36 10.73 -11.76
CA GLU A 225 -11.81 11.90 -11.01
C GLU A 225 -12.26 11.53 -9.59
N PHE A 226 -13.00 10.42 -9.47
CA PHE A 226 -13.38 9.87 -8.17
C PHE A 226 -12.15 9.56 -7.29
N ALA A 227 -11.17 8.85 -7.84
CA ALA A 227 -9.94 8.49 -7.13
C ALA A 227 -9.14 9.72 -6.67
N LYS A 228 -9.03 10.76 -7.50
CA LYS A 228 -8.35 12.01 -7.13
C LYS A 228 -9.06 12.73 -5.99
N ILE A 229 -10.39 12.82 -6.04
CA ILE A 229 -11.16 13.49 -4.99
C ILE A 229 -11.11 12.70 -3.69
N ASP A 230 -11.31 11.39 -3.75
CA ASP A 230 -11.21 10.52 -2.58
C ASP A 230 -9.83 10.59 -1.92
N PHE A 231 -8.76 10.50 -2.73
CA PHE A 231 -7.38 10.62 -2.27
C PHE A 231 -7.15 11.92 -1.49
N ASN A 232 -7.67 13.05 -2.00
CA ASN A 232 -7.49 14.36 -1.39
C ASN A 232 -8.32 14.51 -0.10
N LEU A 233 -9.56 13.99 -0.07
CA LEU A 233 -10.39 13.99 1.14
C LEU A 233 -9.74 13.18 2.27
N LEU A 234 -9.21 11.99 1.95
CA LEU A 234 -8.45 11.20 2.91
C LEU A 234 -7.17 11.91 3.35
N GLN A 235 -6.46 12.57 2.44
CA GLN A 235 -5.26 13.34 2.81
C GLN A 235 -5.58 14.47 3.80
N ILE A 236 -6.74 15.12 3.70
CA ILE A 236 -7.19 16.13 4.68
C ILE A 236 -7.37 15.46 6.05
N LEU A 237 -8.10 14.35 6.11
CA LEU A 237 -8.28 13.58 7.35
C LEU A 237 -6.93 13.16 7.96
N HIS A 238 -6.02 12.64 7.14
CA HIS A 238 -4.71 12.19 7.60
C HIS A 238 -3.86 13.33 8.16
N ARG A 239 -3.97 14.54 7.58
CA ARG A 239 -3.31 15.75 8.12
C ARG A 239 -3.91 16.18 9.46
N GLU A 240 -5.23 16.07 9.63
CA GLU A 240 -5.88 16.37 10.91
C GLU A 240 -5.43 15.39 12.02
N GLU A 241 -5.32 14.10 11.70
CA GLU A 241 -4.80 13.08 12.60
C GLU A 241 -3.34 13.37 12.99
N LEU A 242 -2.49 13.68 12.01
CA LEU A 242 -1.08 14.02 12.26
C LEU A 242 -0.93 15.29 13.12
N ALA A 243 -1.78 16.30 12.92
CA ALA A 243 -1.83 17.49 13.75
C ALA A 243 -2.27 17.16 15.19
N CYS A 244 -3.20 16.22 15.37
CA CYS A 244 -3.62 15.73 16.68
C CYS A 244 -2.46 15.05 17.42
N VAL A 245 -1.75 14.12 16.77
CA VAL A 245 -0.58 13.43 17.35
C VAL A 245 0.53 14.43 17.69
N THR A 246 0.80 15.39 16.78
CA THR A 246 1.83 16.42 17.00
C THR A 246 1.52 17.27 18.22
N ARG A 247 0.25 17.67 18.40
CA ARG A 247 -0.19 18.44 19.57
C ARG A 247 -0.02 17.63 20.86
N TRP A 248 -0.47 16.38 20.87
CA TRP A 248 -0.28 15.49 22.02
C TRP A 248 1.20 15.34 22.39
N HIS A 249 2.08 15.09 21.41
CA HIS A 249 3.52 14.97 21.65
C HIS A 249 4.10 16.25 22.28
N HIS A 250 3.62 17.42 21.86
CA HIS A 250 4.01 18.71 22.43
C HIS A 250 3.47 18.90 23.86
N GLU A 251 2.19 18.60 24.11
CA GLU A 251 1.55 18.70 25.43
C GLU A 251 2.20 17.77 26.47
N MET A 252 2.71 16.62 26.03
CA MET A 252 3.47 15.69 26.86
C MET A 252 4.91 16.17 27.14
N GLU A 253 5.34 17.26 26.50
CA GLU A 253 6.69 17.82 26.63
C GLU A 253 7.80 16.82 26.29
N PHE A 254 7.55 15.91 25.34
CA PHE A 254 8.47 14.81 25.00
C PHE A 254 9.89 15.30 24.69
N LYS A 255 10.01 16.38 23.91
CA LYS A 255 11.32 16.93 23.52
C LYS A 255 12.17 17.40 24.71
N SER A 256 11.55 17.93 25.76
CA SER A 256 12.28 18.46 26.92
C SER A 256 12.43 17.43 28.04
N LYS A 257 11.49 16.50 28.18
CA LYS A 257 11.53 15.43 29.20
C LYS A 257 12.32 14.20 28.76
N VAL A 258 12.34 13.90 27.47
CA VAL A 258 12.94 12.69 26.89
C VAL A 258 13.91 13.10 25.78
N THR A 259 15.04 13.69 26.20
CA THR A 259 15.99 14.37 25.30
C THR A 259 16.92 13.43 24.52
N TYR A 260 16.94 12.16 24.87
CA TYR A 260 17.84 11.15 24.30
C TYR A 260 17.23 10.37 23.13
N THR A 261 15.93 10.56 22.85
CA THR A 261 15.21 9.75 21.86
C THR A 261 15.17 10.40 20.48
N ARG A 262 15.05 9.58 19.44
CA ARG A 262 14.78 10.04 18.08
C ARG A 262 13.37 10.64 17.99
N HIS A 263 13.26 11.82 17.40
CA HIS A 263 11.96 12.47 17.15
C HIS A 263 11.47 12.18 15.72
N ARG A 264 10.51 11.27 15.60
CA ARG A 264 10.05 10.69 14.32
C ARG A 264 8.52 10.57 14.21
N ILE A 265 7.81 11.66 14.53
CA ILE A 265 6.34 11.69 14.54
C ILE A 265 5.74 11.38 13.16
N THR A 266 6.26 12.04 12.11
CA THR A 266 5.77 11.86 10.74
C THR A 266 5.99 10.44 10.25
N GLU A 267 7.16 9.85 10.54
CA GLU A 267 7.50 8.49 10.18
C GLU A 267 6.64 7.48 10.93
N ALA A 268 6.45 7.65 12.25
CA ALA A 268 5.54 6.82 13.04
C ALA A 268 4.10 6.89 12.51
N TYR A 269 3.65 8.06 12.08
CA TYR A 269 2.33 8.22 11.47
C TYR A 269 2.24 7.52 10.11
N LEU A 270 3.30 7.61 9.29
CA LEU A 270 3.38 6.90 8.01
C LEU A 270 3.27 5.38 8.18
N TRP A 271 3.88 4.82 9.23
CA TRP A 271 3.74 3.41 9.59
C TRP A 271 2.30 3.04 9.96
N SER A 272 1.63 3.84 10.79
CA SER A 272 0.21 3.65 11.11
C SER A 272 -0.68 3.74 9.87
N LEU A 273 -0.40 4.70 8.98
CA LEU A 273 -1.12 4.89 7.73
C LEU A 273 -0.95 3.69 6.78
N GLY A 274 0.22 3.04 6.79
CA GLY A 274 0.47 1.82 6.02
C GLY A 274 -0.29 0.60 6.53
N THR A 275 -0.76 0.60 7.78
CA THR A 275 -1.55 -0.51 8.35
C THR A 275 -3.01 -0.44 7.90
N TYR A 276 -3.61 0.75 7.93
CA TYR A 276 -4.96 1.03 7.45
C TYR A 276 -5.09 2.51 7.13
N PHE A 277 -5.62 2.85 5.95
CA PHE A 277 -5.73 4.23 5.48
C PHE A 277 -7.18 4.75 5.45
N GLU A 278 -8.13 3.84 5.58
CA GLU A 278 -9.55 4.06 5.43
C GLU A 278 -10.09 4.94 6.58
N PRO A 279 -11.13 5.75 6.35
CA PRO A 279 -11.54 6.78 7.31
C PRO A 279 -12.09 6.19 8.62
N GLN A 280 -12.68 5.00 8.60
CA GLN A 280 -13.20 4.32 9.79
C GLN A 280 -12.12 3.97 10.82
N TYR A 281 -10.86 3.88 10.40
CA TYR A 281 -9.72 3.56 11.27
C TYR A 281 -8.97 4.81 11.77
N SER A 282 -9.58 5.99 11.67
CA SER A 282 -8.95 7.26 12.08
C SER A 282 -8.43 7.23 13.51
N GLN A 283 -9.27 6.84 14.47
CA GLN A 283 -8.87 6.75 15.87
C GLN A 283 -7.76 5.70 16.07
N ALA A 284 -7.85 4.56 15.38
CA ALA A 284 -6.84 3.52 15.45
C ALA A 284 -5.48 4.01 14.95
N ARG A 285 -5.42 4.83 13.88
CA ARG A 285 -4.16 5.41 13.39
C ARG A 285 -3.54 6.36 14.40
N VAL A 286 -4.34 7.22 15.02
CA VAL A 286 -3.87 8.15 16.05
C VAL A 286 -3.27 7.38 17.23
N ILE A 287 -3.99 6.40 17.77
CA ILE A 287 -3.54 5.58 18.90
C ILE A 287 -2.28 4.78 18.54
N THR A 288 -2.26 4.16 17.36
CA THR A 288 -1.09 3.37 16.90
C THR A 288 0.13 4.26 16.75
N THR A 289 -0.04 5.47 16.24
CA THR A 289 1.07 6.43 16.10
C THR A 289 1.61 6.84 17.46
N MET A 290 0.74 7.14 18.43
CA MET A 290 1.17 7.43 19.81
C MET A 290 1.92 6.25 20.41
N ALA A 291 1.42 5.03 20.26
CA ALA A 291 2.08 3.82 20.73
C ALA A 291 3.45 3.61 20.08
N LEU A 292 3.57 3.79 18.76
CA LEU A 292 4.85 3.70 18.03
C LEU A 292 5.87 4.72 18.51
N ILE A 293 5.45 5.96 18.80
CA ILE A 293 6.31 6.99 19.38
C ILE A 293 6.81 6.54 20.76
N LEU A 294 5.93 6.00 21.62
CA LEU A 294 6.30 5.50 22.94
C LEU A 294 7.24 4.29 22.84
N PHE A 295 6.97 3.33 21.96
CA PHE A 295 7.85 2.19 21.73
C PHE A 295 9.21 2.60 21.21
N THR A 296 9.26 3.61 20.34
CA THR A 296 10.53 4.17 19.87
C THR A 296 11.32 4.80 21.03
N ALA A 297 10.64 5.53 21.92
CA ALA A 297 11.29 6.12 23.09
C ALA A 297 11.80 5.04 24.07
N LEU A 298 11.05 3.95 24.25
CA LEU A 298 11.47 2.80 25.05
C LEU A 298 12.67 2.09 24.40
N ASP A 299 12.64 1.84 23.10
CA ASP A 299 13.75 1.24 22.34
C ASP A 299 15.04 2.05 22.56
N ASP A 300 14.98 3.36 22.32
CA ASP A 300 16.09 4.30 22.52
C ASP A 300 16.57 4.37 23.98
N MET A 301 15.66 4.17 24.95
CA MET A 301 16.04 4.11 26.36
C MET A 301 16.91 2.87 26.63
N TYR A 302 16.58 1.71 26.06
CA TYR A 302 17.31 0.48 26.30
C TYR A 302 18.62 0.39 25.52
N ASP A 303 18.68 0.89 24.29
CA ASP A 303 19.88 0.75 23.44
C ASP A 303 20.82 1.97 23.45
N ALA A 304 20.33 3.15 23.87
CA ALA A 304 21.02 4.42 23.68
C ALA A 304 20.91 5.41 24.84
N TYR A 305 20.49 5.00 26.04
CA TYR A 305 20.48 5.91 27.21
C TYR A 305 20.62 5.25 28.59
N GLY A 306 19.84 4.21 28.87
CA GLY A 306 19.74 3.58 30.18
C GLY A 306 21.01 2.81 30.54
N THR A 307 21.38 2.85 31.82
CA THR A 307 22.38 1.94 32.37
C THR A 307 21.76 0.57 32.66
N MET A 308 22.57 -0.49 32.73
CA MET A 308 22.06 -1.85 32.98
C MET A 308 21.22 -1.90 34.26
N GLU A 309 21.70 -1.26 35.34
CA GLU A 309 21.01 -1.23 36.62
C GLU A 309 19.67 -0.47 36.56
N GLU A 310 19.60 0.64 35.81
CA GLU A 310 18.35 1.38 35.62
C GLU A 310 17.35 0.60 34.76
N LEU A 311 17.83 -0.09 33.73
CA LEU A 311 17.00 -0.87 32.82
C LEU A 311 16.45 -2.14 33.48
N GLU A 312 17.23 -2.81 34.34
CA GLU A 312 16.74 -3.91 35.19
C GLU A 312 15.59 -3.43 36.07
N LEU A 313 15.77 -2.31 36.80
CA LEU A 313 14.72 -1.73 37.65
C LEU A 313 13.47 -1.32 36.85
N PHE A 314 13.66 -0.74 35.67
CA PHE A 314 12.54 -0.37 34.81
C PHE A 314 11.81 -1.61 34.27
N THR A 315 12.54 -2.66 33.88
CA THR A 315 11.97 -3.93 33.41
C THR A 315 11.14 -4.58 34.50
N ASP A 316 11.71 -4.70 35.70
CA ASP A 316 11.01 -5.29 36.87
C ASP A 316 9.74 -4.51 37.19
N ALA A 317 9.79 -3.18 37.19
CA ALA A 317 8.61 -2.33 37.44
C ALA A 317 7.50 -2.52 36.39
N MET A 318 7.88 -2.69 35.12
CA MET A 318 6.95 -2.97 34.03
C MET A 318 6.31 -4.36 34.16
N ASP A 319 7.09 -5.37 34.56
CA ASP A 319 6.60 -6.75 34.79
C ASP A 319 5.63 -6.84 35.97
N GLU A 320 5.90 -6.10 37.05
CA GLU A 320 5.02 -6.02 38.22
C GLU A 320 3.80 -5.12 38.01
N TYR A 321 3.76 -4.37 36.90
CA TYR A 321 2.76 -3.31 36.62
C TYR A 321 2.60 -2.34 37.81
N SER A 322 3.71 -2.05 38.49
CA SER A 322 3.71 -1.24 39.70
C SER A 322 4.14 0.18 39.39
N ILE A 323 3.27 1.14 39.70
CA ILE A 323 3.68 2.55 39.78
C ILE A 323 4.40 2.70 41.12
N CYS A 324 5.72 2.51 41.13
CA CYS A 324 6.51 2.89 42.29
C CYS A 324 6.34 4.40 42.50
N ASN A 325 5.74 4.80 43.62
CA ASN A 325 5.78 6.20 44.05
C ASN A 325 7.24 6.52 44.38
N ILE A 326 7.95 7.15 43.43
CA ILE A 326 9.32 7.65 43.60
C ILE A 326 9.27 8.97 44.36
#